data_AF-A0A0C2D681-F1
#
_entry.id   AF-A0A0C2D681-F1
#
_cell.length_a   1.000
_cell.length_b   1.000
_cell.length_c   1.000
_cell.angle_alpha   90.00
_cell.angle_beta   90.00
_cell.angle_gamma   90.00
#
_symmetry.space_group_name_H-M   'P 1'
#
loop_
_entity.id
_entity.type
_entity.pdbx_description
1 polymer ?
#
loop_
_entity_poly.entity_id
_entity_poly.type
_entity_poly.pdbx_seq_one_letter_code
_entity_poly.pdbx_strand_id
1 'polypeptide(L)'
;MTPNFFYTDLPGEFYEEEVHFRHRNRMAVAEKNKALAHSTLFAEFVDFLDRHLDLPPDNVPTRAVNAVEDIERAAEACRMKWGLGLDRPIDNMIRSLENAGVMVLMVEGYVAKVDAFSAIGPTGRKLVVLNRKDSGSRTVFNAAHELGHLVIHEGVETGDRETERQADRFASAYLMPRAGFVKEFPRTSRINWTALLKLKARWRVSLQAMVRRAYDLALISAVQYQRFYKAISAKGWRKAEPGEFPITGPEVVHAALAVLQTRMNLGFDDLASTLSVSRQKLSEITGIDAPDGQPPDEPGKVVSFVAAKEARRRA
;
A
#
# COMPACT_ATOMS: atom_id res chain seq x y z
N MET A 1 12.37 -0.94 -22.29
CA MET A 1 11.21 -1.09 -23.20
C MET A 1 11.68 -1.77 -24.45
N THR A 2 10.84 -2.63 -25.06
CA THR A 2 11.10 -3.12 -26.41
C THR A 2 10.55 -2.10 -27.44
N PRO A 3 11.00 -2.12 -28.71
CA PRO A 3 10.47 -1.20 -29.73
C PRO A 3 8.95 -1.31 -29.89
N ASN A 4 8.37 -2.50 -29.69
CA ASN A 4 6.93 -2.75 -29.84
C ASN A 4 6.07 -1.95 -28.85
N PHE A 5 6.61 -1.64 -27.66
CA PHE A 5 5.93 -0.83 -26.64
C PHE A 5 5.37 0.49 -27.20
N PHE A 6 6.14 1.18 -28.04
CA PHE A 6 5.76 2.49 -28.60
C PHE A 6 4.68 2.44 -29.70
N TYR A 7 4.28 1.22 -30.11
CA TYR A 7 3.26 0.99 -31.13
C TYR A 7 2.02 0.30 -30.57
N THR A 8 1.97 0.09 -29.25
CA THR A 8 0.81 -0.50 -28.58
C THR A 8 0.02 0.63 -27.94
N ASP A 9 -1.30 0.67 -28.13
CA ASP A 9 -2.15 1.59 -27.37
C ASP A 9 -2.05 1.21 -25.89
N LEU A 10 -1.59 2.14 -25.03
CA LEU A 10 -1.63 1.96 -23.58
C LEU A 10 -3.10 2.03 -23.15
N PRO A 11 -3.73 0.95 -22.68
CA PRO A 11 -5.10 1.01 -22.22
C PRO A 11 -5.12 1.70 -20.84
N GLY A 12 -5.37 3.02 -20.84
CA GLY A 12 -5.57 3.81 -19.63
C GLY A 12 -4.27 4.33 -19.01
N GLU A 13 -3.80 5.46 -19.52
CA GLU A 13 -2.83 6.28 -18.80
C GLU A 13 -3.49 6.81 -17.51
N PHE A 14 -2.82 6.67 -16.36
CA PHE A 14 -3.25 7.41 -15.18
C PHE A 14 -3.15 8.90 -15.44
N TYR A 15 -4.25 9.61 -15.29
CA TYR A 15 -4.25 11.06 -15.20
C TYR A 15 -3.81 11.48 -13.79
N GLU A 16 -3.22 12.68 -13.66
CA GLU A 16 -2.72 13.19 -12.35
C GLU A 16 -3.85 13.25 -11.28
N GLU A 17 -5.11 13.29 -11.73
CA GLU A 17 -6.32 13.31 -10.92
C GLU A 17 -6.68 11.95 -10.30
N GLU A 18 -6.17 10.85 -10.87
CA GLU A 18 -6.47 9.46 -10.46
C GLU A 18 -5.44 8.90 -9.47
N VAL A 19 -4.42 9.70 -9.12
CA VAL A 19 -3.32 9.31 -8.24
C VAL A 19 -3.22 10.24 -7.04
N HIS A 20 -3.48 9.68 -5.86
CA HIS A 20 -3.39 10.41 -4.60
C HIS A 20 -1.93 10.47 -4.13
N PHE A 21 -1.23 11.55 -4.50
CA PHE A 21 0.13 11.81 -4.00
C PHE A 21 0.13 12.58 -2.68
N ARG A 22 0.70 11.97 -1.64
CA ARG A 22 0.95 12.57 -0.31
C ARG A 22 1.63 13.94 -0.31
N HIS A 23 2.35 14.29 -1.39
CA HIS A 23 3.07 15.57 -1.56
C HIS A 23 3.00 16.13 -2.98
N ARG A 24 1.77 16.33 -3.49
CA ARG A 24 1.52 16.90 -4.83
C ARG A 24 2.23 18.25 -5.10
N ASN A 25 2.49 19.05 -4.06
CA ASN A 25 3.04 20.43 -4.19
C ASN A 25 4.56 20.60 -4.01
N ARG A 26 5.35 19.54 -3.78
CA ARG A 26 6.82 19.67 -3.54
C ARG A 26 7.71 18.77 -4.40
N MET A 27 7.13 17.94 -5.25
CA MET A 27 7.88 17.06 -6.13
C MET A 27 8.28 17.79 -7.42
N ALA A 28 9.49 17.52 -7.91
CA ALA A 28 9.85 17.95 -9.26
C ALA A 28 8.95 17.22 -10.28
N VAL A 29 8.55 17.91 -11.34
CA VAL A 29 7.68 17.34 -12.40
C VAL A 29 8.24 16.02 -12.95
N ALA A 30 9.56 15.91 -13.10
CA ALA A 30 10.22 14.68 -13.54
C ALA A 30 10.04 13.50 -12.56
N GLU A 31 10.05 13.75 -11.24
CA GLU A 31 9.83 12.71 -10.22
C GLU A 31 8.36 12.24 -10.23
N LYS A 32 7.42 13.15 -10.46
CA LYS A 32 5.99 12.82 -10.64
C LYS A 32 5.78 11.96 -11.89
N ASN A 33 6.32 12.38 -13.03
CA ASN A 33 6.18 11.66 -14.29
C ASN A 33 6.77 10.25 -14.21
N LYS A 34 7.90 10.08 -13.51
CA LYS A 34 8.47 8.76 -13.27
C LYS A 34 7.54 7.88 -12.42
N ALA A 35 6.97 8.43 -11.34
CA ALA A 35 6.00 7.71 -10.51
C ALA A 35 4.77 7.30 -11.33
N LEU A 36 4.18 8.24 -12.08
CA LEU A 36 3.02 7.99 -12.94
C LEU A 36 3.29 6.89 -13.97
N ALA A 37 4.39 7.00 -14.72
CA ALA A 37 4.74 5.99 -15.72
C ALA A 37 4.89 4.59 -15.11
N HIS A 38 5.44 4.50 -13.90
CA HIS A 38 5.55 3.24 -13.19
C HIS A 38 4.19 2.69 -12.77
N SER A 39 3.33 3.54 -12.21
CA SER A 39 1.98 3.19 -11.83
C SER A 39 1.21 2.65 -13.03
N THR A 40 1.30 3.31 -14.19
CA THR A 40 0.66 2.87 -15.43
C THR A 40 1.11 1.46 -15.79
N LEU A 41 2.41 1.20 -15.84
CA LEU A 41 2.94 -0.13 -16.15
C LEU A 41 2.54 -1.18 -15.12
N PHE A 42 2.47 -0.81 -13.84
CA PHE A 42 2.01 -1.71 -12.79
C PHE A 42 0.52 -2.01 -12.91
N ALA A 43 -0.32 -1.03 -13.26
CA ALA A 43 -1.72 -1.24 -13.52
C ALA A 43 -1.96 -2.13 -14.74
N GLU A 44 -1.21 -1.95 -15.83
CA GLU A 44 -1.27 -2.85 -16.99
C GLU A 44 -0.91 -4.29 -16.61
N PHE A 45 0.12 -4.46 -15.79
CA PHE A 45 0.48 -5.77 -15.25
C PHE A 45 -0.65 -6.35 -14.39
N VAL A 46 -1.26 -5.56 -13.52
CA VAL A 46 -2.40 -5.98 -12.69
C VAL A 46 -3.62 -6.33 -13.54
N ASP A 47 -3.94 -5.53 -14.56
CA ASP A 47 -5.01 -5.79 -15.52
C ASP A 47 -4.75 -7.05 -16.34
N PHE A 48 -3.49 -7.36 -16.62
CA PHE A 48 -3.11 -8.65 -17.15
C PHE A 48 -3.42 -9.77 -16.15
N LEU A 49 -3.05 -9.63 -14.87
CA LEU A 49 -3.37 -10.64 -13.86
C LEU A 49 -4.88 -10.86 -13.71
N ASP A 50 -5.67 -9.78 -13.63
CA ASP A 50 -7.13 -9.83 -13.48
C ASP A 50 -7.84 -10.56 -14.64
N ARG A 51 -7.28 -10.51 -15.86
CA ARG A 51 -7.84 -11.23 -17.02
C ARG A 51 -7.54 -12.72 -17.01
N HIS A 52 -6.51 -13.14 -16.27
CA HIS A 52 -6.01 -14.53 -16.30
C HIS A 52 -6.24 -15.28 -14.99
N LEU A 53 -6.40 -14.57 -13.88
CA LEU A 53 -6.51 -15.12 -12.53
C LEU A 53 -7.74 -14.56 -11.81
N ASP A 54 -8.32 -15.38 -10.94
CA ASP A 54 -9.36 -14.93 -10.00
C ASP A 54 -8.70 -14.25 -8.78
N LEU A 55 -8.32 -12.98 -8.94
CA LEU A 55 -7.76 -12.18 -7.85
C LEU A 55 -8.84 -11.82 -6.80
N PRO A 56 -8.45 -11.51 -5.54
CA PRO A 56 -9.41 -11.07 -4.53
C PRO A 56 -10.27 -9.90 -5.04
N PRO A 57 -11.61 -9.96 -4.93
CA PRO A 57 -12.49 -8.92 -5.45
C PRO A 57 -12.34 -7.63 -4.63
N ASP A 58 -12.60 -6.47 -5.27
CA ASP A 58 -12.63 -5.20 -4.53
C ASP A 58 -13.71 -5.24 -3.45
N ASN A 59 -13.27 -5.05 -2.21
CA ASN A 59 -14.11 -5.01 -1.03
C ASN A 59 -13.82 -3.77 -0.17
N VAL A 60 -13.10 -2.77 -0.69
CA VAL A 60 -12.83 -1.50 -0.01
C VAL A 60 -14.08 -0.65 0.00
N PRO A 61 -14.62 -0.30 1.18
CA PRO A 61 -15.81 0.55 1.26
C PRO A 61 -15.46 1.99 0.90
N THR A 62 -16.41 2.68 0.27
CA THR A 62 -16.31 4.11 -0.02
C THR A 62 -17.25 4.88 0.89
N ARG A 63 -16.77 5.95 1.53
CA ARG A 63 -17.56 6.73 2.48
C ARG A 63 -17.11 8.19 2.54
N ALA A 64 -17.95 9.08 2.03
CA ALA A 64 -17.74 10.51 2.18
C ALA A 64 -17.74 10.94 3.66
N VAL A 65 -16.89 11.90 4.00
CA VAL A 65 -16.71 12.42 5.36
C VAL A 65 -16.88 13.93 5.37
N ASN A 66 -17.58 14.47 6.39
CA ASN A 66 -17.77 15.91 6.56
C ASN A 66 -17.26 16.39 7.93
N ALA A 67 -17.21 15.48 8.91
CA ALA A 67 -16.71 15.74 10.25
C ALA A 67 -15.63 14.74 10.65
N VAL A 68 -14.90 15.10 11.70
CA VAL A 68 -13.88 14.26 12.32
C VAL A 68 -14.43 12.89 12.74
N GLU A 69 -15.65 12.87 13.28
CA GLU A 69 -16.30 11.66 13.75
C GLU A 69 -16.69 10.73 12.58
N ASP A 70 -16.90 11.26 11.38
CA ASP A 70 -17.13 10.44 10.19
C ASP A 70 -15.89 9.62 9.83
N ILE A 71 -14.69 10.20 9.99
CA ILE A 71 -13.41 9.54 9.71
C ILE A 71 -13.19 8.37 10.67
N GLU A 72 -13.46 8.57 11.96
CA GLU A 72 -13.39 7.49 12.96
C GLU A 72 -14.37 6.37 12.61
N ARG A 73 -15.62 6.71 12.26
CA ARG A 73 -16.63 5.73 11.85
C ARG A 73 -16.25 5.00 10.56
N ALA A 74 -15.63 5.69 9.59
CA ALA A 74 -15.15 5.07 8.35
C ALA A 74 -14.06 4.03 8.64
N ALA A 75 -13.09 4.38 9.51
CA ALA A 75 -12.04 3.46 9.94
C ALA A 75 -12.61 2.25 10.68
N GLU A 76 -13.52 2.45 11.63
CA GLU A 76 -14.18 1.37 12.37
C GLU A 76 -15.03 0.48 11.45
N ALA A 77 -15.76 1.07 10.50
CA ALA A 77 -16.54 0.32 9.51
C ALA A 77 -15.66 -0.58 8.64
N CYS A 78 -14.49 -0.11 8.19
CA CYS A 78 -13.53 -0.94 7.45
C CYS A 78 -13.09 -2.14 8.29
N ARG A 79 -12.69 -1.89 9.55
CA ARG A 79 -12.26 -2.95 10.46
C ARG A 79 -13.36 -3.99 10.71
N MET A 80 -14.60 -3.54 10.91
CA MET A 80 -15.72 -4.44 11.14
C MET A 80 -16.06 -5.25 9.90
N LYS A 81 -16.09 -4.61 8.72
CA LYS A 81 -16.34 -5.26 7.43
C LYS A 81 -15.34 -6.38 7.14
N TRP A 82 -14.08 -6.20 7.53
CA TRP A 82 -13.01 -7.17 7.32
C TRP A 82 -12.75 -8.10 8.52
N GLY A 83 -13.65 -8.10 9.52
CA GLY A 83 -13.53 -8.98 10.68
C GLY A 83 -12.32 -8.70 11.58
N LEU A 84 -11.70 -7.53 11.48
CA LEU A 84 -10.52 -7.15 12.28
C LEU A 84 -10.89 -6.80 13.72
N GLY A 85 -12.17 -6.55 14.02
CA GLY A 85 -12.64 -6.13 15.34
C GLY A 85 -12.15 -4.73 15.73
N LEU A 86 -12.57 -4.20 16.88
CA LEU A 86 -12.23 -2.83 17.33
C LEU A 86 -11.32 -2.79 18.57
N ASP A 87 -10.96 -3.95 19.10
CA ASP A 87 -10.27 -4.13 20.38
C ASP A 87 -8.88 -4.76 20.26
N ARG A 88 -8.42 -5.02 19.02
CA ARG A 88 -7.14 -5.69 18.74
C ARG A 88 -6.33 -4.99 17.64
N PRO A 89 -5.00 -5.14 17.62
CA PRO A 89 -4.15 -4.60 16.56
C PRO A 89 -4.37 -5.34 15.23
N ILE A 90 -3.81 -4.79 14.14
CA ILE A 90 -3.72 -5.46 12.84
C ILE A 90 -2.36 -6.16 12.77
N ASP A 91 -2.37 -7.48 12.61
CA ASP A 91 -1.13 -8.28 12.59
C ASP A 91 -0.32 -8.04 11.32
N ASN A 92 -1.00 -8.04 10.16
CA ASN A 92 -0.39 -7.77 8.86
C ASN A 92 -1.25 -6.78 8.05
N MET A 93 -0.79 -5.54 7.98
CA MET A 93 -1.47 -4.45 7.26
C MET A 93 -1.54 -4.71 5.75
N ILE A 94 -0.46 -5.19 5.14
CA ILE A 94 -0.36 -5.40 3.69
C ILE A 94 -1.33 -6.49 3.26
N ARG A 95 -1.31 -7.64 3.95
CA ARG A 95 -2.25 -8.73 3.70
C ARG A 95 -3.71 -8.30 3.90
N SER A 96 -3.97 -7.41 4.84
CA SER A 96 -5.33 -6.88 5.05
C SER A 96 -5.83 -6.10 3.83
N LEU A 97 -4.96 -5.31 3.18
CA LEU A 97 -5.29 -4.62 1.93
C LEU A 97 -5.49 -5.60 0.77
N GLU A 98 -4.57 -6.54 0.61
CA GLU A 98 -4.62 -7.54 -0.45
C GLU A 98 -5.88 -8.42 -0.38
N ASN A 99 -6.26 -8.85 0.83
CA ASN A 99 -7.51 -9.58 1.05
C ASN A 99 -8.76 -8.74 0.74
N ALA A 100 -8.65 -7.41 0.78
CA ALA A 100 -9.73 -6.50 0.40
C ALA A 100 -9.74 -6.17 -1.11
N GLY A 101 -8.89 -6.84 -1.91
CA GLY A 101 -8.82 -6.65 -3.37
C GLY A 101 -7.92 -5.50 -3.81
N VAL A 102 -7.14 -4.91 -2.89
CA VAL A 102 -6.16 -3.86 -3.21
C VAL A 102 -4.83 -4.50 -3.61
N MET A 103 -4.34 -4.17 -4.80
CA MET A 103 -3.03 -4.65 -5.24
C MET A 103 -1.94 -3.78 -4.64
N VAL A 104 -1.05 -4.39 -3.85
CA VAL A 104 0.04 -3.68 -3.19
C VAL A 104 1.34 -3.96 -3.91
N LEU A 105 2.03 -2.88 -4.27
CA LEU A 105 3.39 -2.91 -4.77
C LEU A 105 4.34 -2.34 -3.73
N MET A 106 5.50 -2.97 -3.55
CA MET A 106 6.57 -2.43 -2.72
C MET A 106 7.84 -2.27 -3.55
N VAL A 107 8.31 -1.03 -3.69
CA VAL A 107 9.48 -0.67 -4.51
C VAL A 107 10.61 -0.12 -3.67
N GLU A 108 11.86 -0.37 -4.08
CA GLU A 108 13.06 0.20 -3.46
C GLU A 108 13.61 1.36 -4.28
N GLY A 109 13.79 2.53 -3.65
CA GLY A 109 14.55 3.65 -4.24
C GLY A 109 13.94 4.29 -5.50
N TYR A 110 12.70 3.94 -5.87
CA TYR A 110 12.13 4.30 -7.17
C TYR A 110 11.93 5.81 -7.34
N VAL A 111 11.34 6.47 -6.32
CA VAL A 111 11.27 7.93 -6.17
C VAL A 111 11.62 8.28 -4.74
N ALA A 112 12.83 8.84 -4.53
CA ALA A 112 13.37 9.09 -3.19
C ALA A 112 12.46 9.94 -2.29
N LYS A 113 11.61 10.79 -2.88
CA LYS A 113 10.75 11.74 -2.17
C LYS A 113 9.29 11.30 -1.99
N VAL A 114 8.87 10.17 -2.55
CA VAL A 114 7.51 9.65 -2.36
C VAL A 114 7.59 8.45 -1.44
N ASP A 115 6.86 8.52 -0.34
CA ASP A 115 6.83 7.46 0.67
C ASP A 115 5.79 6.38 0.31
N ALA A 116 4.66 6.79 -0.24
CA ALA A 116 3.60 5.94 -0.77
C ALA A 116 2.63 6.79 -1.63
N PHE A 117 1.79 6.12 -2.41
CA PHE A 117 0.61 6.69 -3.03
C PHE A 117 -0.40 5.57 -3.34
N SER A 118 -1.65 5.98 -3.59
CA SER A 118 -2.74 5.10 -4.04
C SER A 118 -3.31 5.59 -5.36
N ALA A 119 -3.85 4.67 -6.14
CA ALA A 119 -4.47 4.95 -7.42
C ALA A 119 -5.58 3.93 -7.72
N ILE A 120 -6.47 4.28 -8.63
CA ILE A 120 -7.51 3.38 -9.15
C ILE A 120 -7.19 3.11 -10.62
N GLY A 121 -6.82 1.87 -10.94
CA GLY A 121 -6.46 1.49 -12.30
C GLY A 121 -7.64 1.60 -13.28
N PRO A 122 -7.37 1.52 -14.60
CA PRO A 122 -8.38 1.72 -15.64
C PRO A 122 -9.56 0.74 -15.56
N THR A 123 -9.33 -0.45 -15.01
CA THR A 123 -10.37 -1.48 -14.77
C THR A 123 -11.14 -1.30 -13.46
N GLY A 124 -10.85 -0.24 -12.69
CA GLY A 124 -11.39 0.00 -11.35
C GLY A 124 -10.59 -0.66 -10.23
N ARG A 125 -9.51 -1.39 -10.53
CA ARG A 125 -8.70 -2.07 -9.53
C ARG A 125 -7.93 -1.07 -8.67
N LYS A 126 -8.12 -1.13 -7.35
CA LYS A 126 -7.41 -0.28 -6.38
C LYS A 126 -5.96 -0.73 -6.20
N LEU A 127 -5.04 0.23 -6.29
CA LEU A 127 -3.59 0.01 -6.19
C LEU A 127 -3.03 0.83 -5.04
N VAL A 128 -2.05 0.26 -4.33
CA VAL A 128 -1.24 0.96 -3.34
C VAL A 128 0.22 0.69 -3.63
N VAL A 129 0.99 1.75 -3.86
CA VAL A 129 2.43 1.65 -4.08
C VAL A 129 3.16 2.19 -2.86
N LEU A 130 4.01 1.37 -2.26
CA LEU A 130 4.78 1.67 -1.07
C LEU A 130 6.26 1.77 -1.43
N ASN A 131 6.90 2.86 -1.04
CA ASN A 131 8.36 2.91 -1.06
C ASN A 131 8.89 2.18 0.17
N ARG A 132 9.70 1.15 -0.04
CA ARG A 132 10.33 0.41 1.05
C ARG A 132 11.25 1.35 1.81
N LYS A 133 11.02 1.47 3.13
CA LYS A 133 11.84 2.24 4.06
C LYS A 133 12.39 1.30 5.12
N ASP A 134 13.39 1.70 5.89
CA ASP A 134 13.97 0.86 6.97
C ASP A 134 13.09 0.74 8.24
N SER A 135 11.78 1.03 8.16
CA SER A 135 10.90 1.08 9.33
C SER A 135 9.54 0.45 9.03
N GLY A 136 9.28 -0.69 9.67
CA GLY A 136 7.99 -1.37 9.62
C GLY A 136 6.84 -0.50 10.13
N SER A 137 7.06 0.32 11.16
CA SER A 137 6.01 1.21 11.67
C SER A 137 5.63 2.31 10.67
N ARG A 138 6.58 2.83 9.89
CA ARG A 138 6.31 3.77 8.81
C ARG A 138 5.58 3.10 7.65
N THR A 139 6.01 1.90 7.24
CA THR A 139 5.33 1.16 6.16
C THR A 139 3.87 0.85 6.50
N VAL A 140 3.60 0.38 7.72
CA VAL A 140 2.23 0.12 8.21
C VAL A 140 1.39 1.39 8.20
N PHE A 141 1.93 2.51 8.70
CA PHE A 141 1.20 3.77 8.73
C PHE A 141 0.93 4.33 7.33
N ASN A 142 1.92 4.27 6.43
CA ASN A 142 1.75 4.70 5.04
C ASN A 142 0.69 3.87 4.32
N ALA A 143 0.71 2.54 4.46
CA ALA A 143 -0.32 1.68 3.88
C ALA A 143 -1.73 2.00 4.40
N ALA A 144 -1.87 2.30 5.69
CA ALA A 144 -3.16 2.70 6.28
C ALA A 144 -3.59 4.12 5.86
N HIS A 145 -2.63 5.01 5.58
CA HIS A 145 -2.87 6.36 5.06
C HIS A 145 -3.39 6.29 3.63
N GLU A 146 -2.75 5.49 2.76
CA GLU A 146 -3.23 5.26 1.39
C GLU A 146 -4.62 4.59 1.37
N LEU A 147 -4.87 3.64 2.28
CA LEU A 147 -6.22 3.11 2.46
C LEU A 147 -7.22 4.21 2.84
N GLY A 148 -6.80 5.19 3.65
CA GLY A 148 -7.61 6.35 3.97
C GLY A 148 -8.06 7.09 2.71
N HIS A 149 -7.14 7.39 1.80
CA HIS A 149 -7.50 8.00 0.52
C HIS A 149 -8.52 7.15 -0.26
N LEU A 150 -8.27 5.85 -0.40
CA LEU A 150 -9.18 4.94 -1.11
C LEU A 150 -10.58 4.86 -0.48
N VAL A 151 -10.70 5.02 0.84
CA VAL A 151 -12.00 4.89 1.55
C VAL A 151 -12.76 6.21 1.59
N ILE A 152 -12.09 7.33 1.91
CA ILE A 152 -12.76 8.59 2.22
C ILE A 152 -12.59 9.69 1.16
N HIS A 153 -11.73 9.49 0.15
CA HIS A 153 -11.44 10.47 -0.90
C HIS A 153 -11.62 9.94 -2.33
N GLU A 154 -12.34 8.82 -2.52
CA GLU A 154 -12.64 8.34 -3.86
C GLU A 154 -13.47 9.37 -4.65
N GLY A 155 -12.98 9.76 -5.83
CA GLY A 155 -13.59 10.80 -6.65
C GLY A 155 -13.39 12.22 -6.12
N VAL A 156 -12.52 12.43 -5.13
CA VAL A 156 -12.17 13.75 -4.58
C VAL A 156 -10.73 14.08 -4.97
N GLU A 157 -10.50 15.29 -5.47
CA GLU A 157 -9.13 15.77 -5.72
C GLU A 157 -8.38 15.92 -4.39
N THR A 158 -7.20 15.30 -4.25
CA THR A 158 -6.40 15.33 -3.02
C THR A 158 -5.04 16.00 -3.20
N GLY A 159 -4.30 16.08 -2.09
CA GLY A 159 -2.95 16.63 -1.99
C GLY A 159 -2.91 18.00 -1.31
N ASP A 160 -4.07 18.52 -0.90
CA ASP A 160 -4.17 19.67 -0.03
C ASP A 160 -4.05 19.26 1.45
N ARG A 161 -3.84 20.25 2.31
CA ARG A 161 -3.56 20.03 3.73
C ARG A 161 -4.73 19.36 4.48
N GLU A 162 -5.96 19.56 4.04
CA GLU A 162 -7.13 18.96 4.63
C GLU A 162 -7.18 17.46 4.34
N THR A 163 -7.16 17.06 3.06
CA THR A 163 -7.25 15.64 2.68
C THR A 163 -6.12 14.82 3.30
N GLU A 164 -4.90 15.36 3.32
CA GLU A 164 -3.75 14.69 3.96
C GLU A 164 -3.97 14.50 5.46
N ARG A 165 -4.54 15.51 6.14
CA ARG A 165 -4.85 15.42 7.57
C ARG A 165 -5.98 14.41 7.84
N GLN A 166 -6.96 14.32 6.94
CA GLN A 166 -8.05 13.37 7.04
C GLN A 166 -7.54 11.93 6.85
N ALA A 167 -6.66 11.69 5.87
CA ALA A 167 -6.02 10.40 5.64
C ALA A 167 -5.12 9.97 6.81
N ASP A 168 -4.30 10.88 7.35
CA ASP A 168 -3.50 10.61 8.57
C ASP A 168 -4.40 10.24 9.77
N ARG A 169 -5.55 10.92 9.91
CA ARG A 169 -6.51 10.63 10.98
C ARG A 169 -7.20 9.29 10.78
N PHE A 170 -7.59 8.97 9.54
CA PHE A 170 -8.11 7.66 9.17
C PHE A 170 -7.09 6.57 9.53
N ALA A 171 -5.83 6.70 9.09
CA ALA A 171 -4.77 5.73 9.39
C ALA A 171 -4.59 5.52 10.89
N SER A 172 -4.55 6.61 11.66
CA SER A 172 -4.45 6.59 13.12
C SER A 172 -5.62 5.85 13.78
N ALA A 173 -6.86 6.12 13.34
CA ALA A 173 -8.06 5.48 13.86
C ALA A 173 -8.19 4.00 13.44
N TYR A 174 -7.81 3.70 12.21
CA TYR A 174 -7.86 2.35 11.63
C TYR A 174 -6.82 1.43 12.28
N LEU A 175 -5.59 1.91 12.51
CA LEU A 175 -4.55 1.12 13.17
C LEU A 175 -4.78 1.02 14.68
N MET A 176 -5.30 2.08 15.30
CA MET A 176 -5.52 2.18 16.74
C MET A 176 -6.98 2.56 17.06
N PRO A 177 -7.97 1.66 16.84
CA PRO A 177 -9.37 1.92 17.16
C PRO A 177 -9.54 2.35 18.62
N ARG A 178 -10.46 3.30 18.85
CA ARG A 178 -10.70 3.89 20.18
C ARG A 178 -10.98 2.80 21.22
N ALA A 179 -11.85 1.84 20.90
CA ALA A 179 -12.31 0.81 21.82
C ALA A 179 -11.17 -0.07 22.38
N GLY A 180 -10.17 -0.40 21.56
CA GLY A 180 -8.98 -1.16 21.99
C GLY A 180 -7.90 -0.28 22.61
N PHE A 181 -7.50 0.78 21.90
CA PHE A 181 -6.32 1.57 22.28
C PHE A 181 -6.47 2.26 23.64
N VAL A 182 -7.66 2.77 23.95
CA VAL A 182 -7.96 3.48 25.22
C VAL A 182 -7.80 2.58 26.45
N LYS A 183 -8.00 1.26 26.30
CA LYS A 183 -7.89 0.27 27.38
C LYS A 183 -6.43 -0.06 27.70
N GLU A 184 -5.55 -0.01 26.70
CA GLU A 184 -4.14 -0.41 26.83
C GLU A 184 -3.18 0.77 27.03
N PHE A 185 -3.55 1.98 26.61
CA PHE A 185 -2.65 3.14 26.72
C PHE A 185 -2.34 3.50 28.19
N PRO A 186 -1.06 3.62 28.59
CA PRO A 186 -0.69 3.84 29.99
C PRO A 186 -1.12 5.23 30.49
N ARG A 187 -1.96 5.27 31.54
CA ARG A 187 -2.49 6.50 32.14
C ARG A 187 -1.67 6.99 33.34
N THR A 188 -0.36 7.06 33.18
CA THR A 188 0.56 7.50 34.26
C THR A 188 0.95 8.97 34.10
N SER A 189 1.16 9.67 35.23
CA SER A 189 1.59 11.08 35.23
C SER A 189 2.99 11.28 34.65
N ARG A 190 3.87 10.27 34.80
CA ARG A 190 5.19 10.20 34.20
C ARG A 190 5.16 9.34 32.94
N ILE A 191 6.03 9.65 31.98
CA ILE A 191 6.21 8.88 30.75
C ILE A 191 6.82 7.51 31.09
N ASN A 192 6.10 6.44 30.80
CA ASN A 192 6.59 5.06 30.97
C ASN A 192 7.06 4.49 29.62
N TRP A 193 8.35 4.65 29.32
CA TRP A 193 8.93 4.18 28.06
C TRP A 193 8.83 2.66 27.86
N THR A 194 9.04 1.89 28.93
CA THR A 194 8.95 0.43 28.86
C THR A 194 7.55 -0.03 28.47
N ALA A 195 6.51 0.56 29.05
CA ALA A 195 5.12 0.28 28.68
C ALA A 195 4.82 0.70 27.24
N LEU A 196 5.27 1.89 26.82
CA LEU A 196 5.02 2.39 25.47
C LEU A 196 5.73 1.58 24.38
N LEU A 197 6.95 1.09 24.63
CA LEU A 197 7.67 0.24 23.69
C LEU A 197 7.03 -1.15 23.57
N LYS A 198 6.52 -1.72 24.66
CA LYS A 198 5.69 -2.94 24.61
C LYS A 198 4.42 -2.71 23.79
N LEU A 199 3.76 -1.58 24.01
CA LEU A 199 2.53 -1.23 23.28
C LEU A 199 2.81 -0.94 21.79
N LYS A 200 3.95 -0.32 21.45
CA LYS A 200 4.43 -0.16 20.07
C LYS A 200 4.60 -1.50 19.36
N ALA A 201 5.28 -2.47 20.01
CA ALA A 201 5.49 -3.79 19.43
C ALA A 201 4.15 -4.51 19.18
N ARG A 202 3.19 -4.35 20.10
CA ARG A 202 1.85 -4.92 19.99
C ARG A 202 0.99 -4.28 18.90
N TRP A 203 0.93 -2.95 18.87
CA TRP A 203 0.08 -2.21 17.92
C TRP A 203 0.73 -1.98 16.56
N ARG A 204 2.01 -2.32 16.41
CA ARG A 204 2.79 -2.22 15.17
C ARG A 204 2.77 -0.80 14.57
N VAL A 205 2.87 0.21 15.43
CA VAL A 205 2.86 1.63 15.05
C VAL A 205 4.03 2.37 15.69
N SER A 206 4.28 3.61 15.28
CA SER A 206 5.35 4.40 15.89
C SER A 206 4.94 4.99 17.24
N LEU A 207 5.92 5.27 18.12
CA LEU A 207 5.66 5.99 19.37
C LEU A 207 5.02 7.35 19.09
N GLN A 208 5.46 8.01 18.02
CA GLN A 208 4.89 9.29 17.58
C GLN A 208 3.41 9.15 17.18
N ALA A 209 3.06 8.11 16.40
CA ALA A 209 1.66 7.84 16.03
C ALA A 209 0.80 7.55 17.27
N MET A 210 1.31 6.75 18.23
CA MET A 210 0.60 6.44 19.47
C MET A 210 0.37 7.68 20.34
N VAL A 211 1.38 8.54 20.47
CA VAL A 211 1.26 9.81 21.21
C VAL A 211 0.25 10.74 20.53
N ARG A 212 0.26 10.80 19.20
CA ARG A 212 -0.75 11.53 18.43
C ARG A 212 -2.15 11.00 18.67
N ARG A 213 -2.33 9.67 18.57
CA ARG A 213 -3.62 9.03 18.83
C ARG A 213 -4.11 9.27 20.25
N ALA A 214 -3.23 9.16 21.25
CA ALA A 214 -3.59 9.43 22.64
C ALA A 214 -4.06 10.87 22.84
N TYR A 215 -3.44 11.83 22.15
CA TYR A 215 -3.89 13.22 22.17
C TYR A 215 -5.24 13.41 21.46
N ASP A 216 -5.42 12.82 20.28
CA ASP A 216 -6.69 12.88 19.51
C ASP A 216 -7.87 12.27 20.28
N LEU A 217 -7.61 11.28 21.12
CA LEU A 217 -8.58 10.63 21.98
C LEU A 217 -8.72 11.29 23.37
N ALA A 218 -8.05 12.42 23.60
CA ALA A 218 -8.02 13.15 24.87
C ALA A 218 -7.54 12.31 26.07
N LEU A 219 -6.72 11.29 25.84
CA LEU A 219 -6.07 10.49 26.90
C LEU A 219 -4.90 11.25 27.55
N ILE A 220 -4.34 12.20 26.81
CA ILE A 220 -3.28 13.11 27.27
C ILE A 220 -3.64 14.54 26.90
N SER A 221 -3.30 15.48 27.79
CA SER A 221 -3.47 16.91 27.53
C SER A 221 -2.47 17.44 26.50
N ALA A 222 -2.71 18.63 25.96
CA ALA A 222 -1.76 19.32 25.08
C ALA A 222 -0.38 19.50 25.74
N VAL A 223 -0.34 19.76 27.05
CA VAL A 223 0.91 19.87 27.81
C VAL A 223 1.66 18.55 27.86
N GLN A 224 0.95 17.44 28.10
CA GLN A 224 1.55 16.10 28.08
C GLN A 224 2.03 15.72 26.68
N TYR A 225 1.25 16.01 25.64
CA TYR A 225 1.62 15.79 24.24
C TYR A 225 2.94 16.49 23.89
N GLN A 226 3.10 17.77 24.26
CA GLN A 226 4.35 18.50 24.06
C GLN A 226 5.52 17.90 24.86
N ARG A 227 5.28 17.43 26.10
CA ARG A 227 6.29 16.74 26.91
C ARG A 227 6.75 15.43 26.25
N PHE A 228 5.83 14.64 25.71
CA PHE A 228 6.17 13.42 24.96
C PHE A 228 7.07 13.73 23.77
N TYR A 229 6.69 14.69 22.93
CA TYR A 229 7.50 15.03 21.75
C TYR A 229 8.88 15.57 22.11
N LYS A 230 8.99 16.40 23.16
CA LYS A 230 10.30 16.84 23.67
C LYS A 230 11.15 15.66 24.13
N ALA A 231 10.56 14.72 24.86
CA ALA A 231 11.27 13.56 25.39
C ALA A 231 11.67 12.55 24.30
N ILE A 232 10.82 12.33 23.29
CA ILE A 232 11.17 11.57 22.06
C ILE A 232 12.34 12.26 21.33
N SER A 233 12.28 13.58 21.18
CA SER A 233 13.31 14.36 20.49
C SER A 233 14.67 14.30 21.21
N ALA A 234 14.67 14.46 22.53
CA ALA A 234 15.87 14.41 23.36
C ALA A 234 16.59 13.05 23.28
N LYS A 235 15.86 11.98 22.93
CA LYS A 235 16.42 10.64 22.71
C LYS A 235 16.83 10.36 21.28
N GLY A 236 16.65 11.30 20.34
CA GLY A 236 16.89 11.09 18.91
C GLY A 236 15.81 10.24 18.21
N TRP A 237 14.75 9.85 18.92
CA TRP A 237 13.74 8.89 18.46
C TRP A 237 12.77 9.45 17.42
N ARG A 238 12.91 10.72 17.02
CA ARG A 238 12.18 11.24 15.85
C ARG A 238 12.63 10.59 14.55
N LYS A 239 13.93 10.29 14.43
CA LYS A 239 14.54 9.74 13.23
C LYS A 239 14.54 8.21 13.26
N ALA A 240 15.00 7.65 14.37
CA ALA A 240 15.09 6.21 14.61
C ALA A 240 14.68 5.90 16.05
N GLU A 241 13.50 5.33 16.22
CA GLU A 241 13.00 4.86 17.52
C GLU A 241 13.27 3.36 17.70
N PRO A 242 13.48 2.88 18.95
CA PRO A 242 13.72 1.47 19.21
C PRO A 242 12.42 0.66 19.04
N GLY A 243 12.58 -0.66 18.88
CA GLY A 243 11.44 -1.57 18.77
C GLY A 243 10.76 -1.57 17.40
N GLU A 244 11.50 -1.20 16.34
CA GLU A 244 11.06 -1.49 14.97
C GLU A 244 11.00 -2.99 14.71
N PHE A 245 10.15 -3.37 13.75
CA PHE A 245 9.89 -4.75 13.37
C PHE A 245 10.10 -4.92 11.86
N PRO A 246 10.37 -6.15 11.39
CA PRO A 246 10.55 -6.42 9.98
C PRO A 246 9.32 -6.04 9.15
N ILE A 247 9.58 -5.54 7.96
CA ILE A 247 8.54 -5.25 6.97
C ILE A 247 8.07 -6.56 6.37
N THR A 248 6.76 -6.75 6.34
CA THR A 248 6.14 -7.82 5.57
C THR A 248 5.77 -7.26 4.20
N GLY A 249 6.28 -7.87 3.14
CA GLY A 249 6.02 -7.47 1.76
C GLY A 249 4.63 -7.92 1.26
N PRO A 250 4.24 -7.51 0.05
CA PRO A 250 3.04 -8.01 -0.62
C PRO A 250 3.19 -9.51 -0.94
N GLU A 251 2.07 -10.23 -0.96
CA GLU A 251 2.04 -11.69 -1.18
C GLU A 251 1.29 -12.05 -2.48
N VAL A 252 0.30 -11.25 -2.88
CA VAL A 252 -0.60 -11.58 -4.01
C VAL A 252 0.14 -11.59 -5.34
N VAL A 253 1.00 -10.60 -5.60
CA VAL A 253 1.76 -10.54 -6.86
C VAL A 253 2.71 -11.74 -6.97
N HIS A 254 3.39 -12.12 -5.89
CA HIS A 254 4.25 -13.30 -5.86
C HIS A 254 3.45 -14.59 -6.13
N ALA A 255 2.30 -14.75 -5.46
CA ALA A 255 1.43 -15.90 -5.67
C ALA A 255 0.89 -15.95 -7.10
N ALA A 256 0.48 -14.81 -7.67
CA ALA A 256 -0.01 -14.70 -9.02
C ALA A 256 1.04 -15.14 -10.06
N LEU A 257 2.28 -14.65 -9.94
CA LEU A 257 3.38 -15.07 -10.81
C LEU A 257 3.66 -16.58 -10.69
N ALA A 258 3.65 -17.12 -9.47
CA ALA A 258 3.84 -18.55 -9.26
C ALA A 258 2.73 -19.39 -9.92
N VAL A 259 1.47 -18.95 -9.84
CA VAL A 259 0.34 -19.61 -10.50
C VAL A 259 0.47 -19.54 -12.02
N LEU A 260 0.80 -18.38 -12.59
CA LEU A 260 1.02 -18.23 -14.04
C LEU A 260 2.10 -19.19 -14.55
N GLN A 261 3.23 -19.25 -13.85
CA GLN A 261 4.33 -20.14 -14.21
C GLN A 261 3.92 -21.62 -14.12
N THR A 262 3.31 -22.04 -13.01
CA THR A 262 3.09 -23.46 -12.72
C THR A 262 1.83 -24.04 -13.37
N ARG A 263 0.80 -23.22 -13.59
CA ARG A 263 -0.50 -23.66 -14.11
C ARG A 263 -0.74 -23.27 -15.56
N MET A 264 -0.13 -22.18 -16.03
CA MET A 264 -0.33 -21.66 -17.38
C MET A 264 0.93 -21.73 -18.25
N ASN A 265 2.06 -22.18 -17.68
CA ASN A 265 3.36 -22.20 -18.35
C ASN A 265 3.74 -20.82 -18.92
N LEU A 266 3.32 -19.75 -18.23
CA LEU A 266 3.66 -18.37 -18.55
C LEU A 266 4.71 -17.91 -17.56
N GLY A 267 5.96 -17.86 -18.02
CA GLY A 267 7.08 -17.43 -17.21
C GLY A 267 7.35 -15.93 -17.28
N PHE A 268 8.40 -15.52 -16.57
CA PHE A 268 8.77 -14.12 -16.47
C PHE A 268 9.12 -13.49 -17.83
N ASP A 269 9.71 -14.27 -18.76
CA ASP A 269 9.99 -13.84 -20.14
C ASP A 269 8.73 -13.65 -20.98
N ASP A 270 7.78 -14.58 -20.85
CA ASP A 270 6.51 -14.52 -21.57
C ASP A 270 5.73 -13.28 -21.13
N LEU A 271 5.71 -13.01 -19.82
CA LEU A 271 5.07 -11.82 -19.25
C LEU A 271 5.75 -10.53 -19.73
N ALA A 272 7.08 -10.47 -19.69
CA ALA A 272 7.83 -9.31 -20.17
C ALA A 272 7.53 -9.02 -21.65
N SER A 273 7.52 -10.07 -22.48
CA SER A 273 7.20 -9.98 -23.90
C SER A 273 5.75 -9.53 -24.13
N THR A 274 4.81 -10.07 -23.36
CA THR A 274 3.37 -9.73 -23.45
C THR A 274 3.11 -8.27 -23.12
N LEU A 275 3.79 -7.75 -22.11
CA LEU A 275 3.71 -6.33 -21.70
C LEU A 275 4.66 -5.43 -22.50
N SER A 276 5.37 -5.95 -23.49
CA SER A 276 6.37 -5.22 -24.29
C SER A 276 7.47 -4.51 -23.44
N VAL A 277 7.79 -5.07 -22.28
CA VAL A 277 8.86 -4.58 -21.39
C VAL A 277 10.06 -5.52 -21.38
N SER A 278 11.23 -5.03 -20.96
CA SER A 278 12.37 -5.93 -20.73
C SER A 278 12.19 -6.71 -19.43
N ARG A 279 12.85 -7.87 -19.27
CA ARG A 279 12.88 -8.60 -17.98
C ARG A 279 13.23 -7.70 -16.80
N GLN A 280 14.31 -6.92 -16.94
CA GLN A 280 14.73 -5.97 -15.90
C GLN A 280 13.63 -4.95 -15.57
N LYS A 281 12.93 -4.44 -16.58
CA LYS A 281 11.83 -3.50 -16.37
C LYS A 281 10.64 -4.18 -15.68
N LEU A 282 10.32 -5.43 -15.99
CA LEU A 282 9.28 -6.18 -15.28
C LEU A 282 9.65 -6.40 -13.80
N SER A 283 10.92 -6.67 -13.49
CA SER A 283 11.39 -6.74 -12.11
C SER A 283 11.26 -5.40 -11.39
N GLU A 284 11.62 -4.30 -12.05
CA GLU A 284 11.40 -2.96 -11.49
C GLU A 284 9.92 -2.71 -11.21
N ILE A 285 9.02 -3.04 -12.16
CA ILE A 285 7.55 -2.84 -12.06
C ILE A 285 6.94 -3.66 -10.92
N THR A 286 7.36 -4.91 -10.76
CA THR A 286 6.76 -5.84 -9.81
C THR A 286 7.43 -5.81 -8.44
N GLY A 287 8.64 -5.26 -8.33
CA GLY A 287 9.49 -5.37 -7.14
C GLY A 287 10.01 -6.79 -6.91
N ILE A 288 9.92 -7.67 -7.92
CA ILE A 288 10.29 -9.08 -7.84
C ILE A 288 11.49 -9.32 -8.76
N ASP A 289 12.58 -9.81 -8.18
CA ASP A 289 13.74 -10.20 -8.94
C ASP A 289 13.36 -11.28 -9.96
N ALA A 290 13.78 -11.07 -11.21
CA ALA A 290 13.58 -12.05 -12.25
C ALA A 290 14.26 -13.34 -11.78
N PRO A 291 13.57 -14.50 -11.77
CA PRO A 291 14.21 -15.76 -11.44
C PRO A 291 15.44 -15.94 -12.34
N ASP A 292 16.56 -16.39 -11.77
CA ASP A 292 17.74 -16.76 -12.54
C ASP A 292 17.32 -17.79 -13.60
N GLY A 293 17.36 -17.38 -14.87
CA GLY A 293 16.95 -18.24 -15.96
C GLY A 293 18.04 -19.25 -16.24
N GLN A 294 17.76 -20.53 -16.04
CA GLN A 294 18.18 -21.49 -17.06
C GLN A 294 17.23 -21.25 -18.25
N PRO A 295 17.73 -20.97 -19.47
CA PRO A 295 16.86 -20.89 -20.63
C PRO A 295 16.06 -22.19 -20.73
N PRO A 296 14.80 -22.17 -21.19
CA PRO A 296 14.04 -23.40 -21.37
C PRO A 296 14.85 -24.37 -22.23
N ASP A 297 15.05 -25.61 -21.76
CA ASP A 297 15.86 -26.67 -22.39
C ASP A 297 15.31 -27.14 -23.75
N GLU A 298 14.21 -26.56 -24.22
CA GLU A 298 13.74 -26.70 -25.59
C GLU A 298 13.25 -25.33 -26.09
N PRO A 299 13.41 -25.00 -27.38
CA PRO A 299 12.74 -23.84 -27.96
C PRO A 299 11.25 -23.98 -27.70
N GLY A 300 10.76 -23.26 -26.69
CA GLY A 300 9.39 -23.32 -26.23
C GLY A 300 8.48 -23.13 -27.43
N LYS A 301 7.56 -24.08 -27.64
CA LYS A 301 6.47 -23.92 -28.60
C LYS A 301 5.90 -22.52 -28.43
N VAL A 302 6.02 -21.69 -29.46
CA VAL A 302 5.32 -20.41 -29.54
C VAL A 302 3.83 -20.74 -29.52
N VAL A 303 3.23 -20.74 -28.33
CA VAL A 303 1.79 -20.89 -28.21
C VAL A 303 1.21 -19.52 -28.52
N SER A 304 0.74 -19.36 -29.75
CA SER A 304 -0.10 -18.23 -30.14
C SER A 304 -1.23 -18.07 -29.14
N PHE A 305 -1.42 -16.84 -28.62
CA PHE A 305 -2.47 -16.49 -27.66
C PHE A 305 -3.89 -16.86 -28.14
N VAL A 306 -4.10 -16.98 -29.45
CA VAL A 306 -5.37 -17.46 -30.02
C VAL A 306 -5.63 -18.93 -29.65
N ALA A 307 -4.59 -19.77 -29.63
CA ALA A 307 -4.69 -21.20 -29.36
C ALA A 307 -5.02 -21.50 -27.88
N ALA A 308 -4.48 -20.73 -26.94
CA ALA A 308 -4.80 -20.87 -25.52
C ALA A 308 -6.26 -20.47 -25.21
N LYS A 309 -6.78 -19.45 -25.91
CA LYS A 309 -8.18 -19.01 -25.82
C LYS A 309 -9.16 -20.04 -26.40
N GLU A 310 -8.75 -20.76 -27.44
CA GLU A 310 -9.55 -21.83 -28.06
C GLU A 310 -9.56 -23.12 -27.23
N ALA A 311 -8.45 -23.47 -26.57
CA ALA A 311 -8.39 -24.62 -25.67
C ALA A 311 -9.39 -24.49 -24.49
N ARG A 312 -9.59 -23.28 -23.97
CA ARG A 312 -10.55 -22.97 -22.90
C ARG A 312 -12.02 -22.99 -23.34
N ARG A 313 -12.30 -22.95 -24.66
CA ARG A 313 -13.66 -23.12 -25.22
C ARG A 313 -14.02 -24.56 -25.53
N ARG A 314 -13.04 -25.48 -25.49
CA ARG A 314 -13.21 -26.89 -25.84
C ARG A 314 -13.15 -27.84 -24.63
N ALA A 315 -12.86 -27.31 -23.45
CA ALA A 315 -12.91 -28.01 -22.16
C ALA A 315 -14.13 -27.52 -21.36
#